data_AF-A0A3M1IJE8-F1
#
_entry.id   AF-A0A3M1IJE8-F1
#
_cell.length_a   1.000
_cell.length_b   1.000
_cell.length_c   1.000
_cell.angle_alpha   90.00
_cell.angle_beta   90.00
_cell.angle_gamma   90.00
#
_symmetry.space_group_name_H-M   'P 1'
#
loop_
_entity.id
_entity.type
_entity.pdbx_description
1 polymer ?
#
loop_
_entity_poly.entity_id
_entity_poly.type
_entity_poly.pdbx_seq_one_letter_code
_entity_poly.pdbx_strand_id
1 'polypeptide(L)'
;VNLYTFTVTDENEETAFADIQITIVGPATTPLDMTISGALFSQAGPAGKGGLDLDQGVGTGSGDESAEIVDMGIDCSTATVFWRKQIGSANGAKLVTVDPTQLENFSFDNVDSKEAIAAAFDSGVQGSDATRDECSGGGTVTDVTDEVEVGDVFAVFANNKYYLIRVDNIQDLPGNADDKYEMSIKY
;
A
#
# COMPACT_ATOMS: atom_id res chain seq x y z
N VAL A 1 -21.98 8.81 19.82
CA VAL A 1 -22.49 9.18 21.17
C VAL A 1 -23.59 8.21 21.50
N ASN A 2 -23.45 7.45 22.58
CA ASN A 2 -24.46 6.49 23.01
C ASN A 2 -25.05 6.98 24.33
N LEU A 3 -26.38 7.03 24.42
CA LEU A 3 -27.12 7.43 25.61
C LEU A 3 -27.68 6.18 26.27
N TYR A 4 -27.30 5.94 27.53
CA TYR A 4 -27.82 4.85 28.33
C TYR A 4 -28.65 5.44 29.47
N THR A 5 -29.93 5.07 29.51
CA THR A 5 -30.85 5.51 30.56
C THR A 5 -31.02 4.38 31.56
N PHE A 6 -30.71 4.66 32.82
CA PHE A 6 -31.00 3.78 33.94
C PHE A 6 -32.30 4.25 34.58
N THR A 7 -33.31 3.38 34.61
CA THR A 7 -34.57 3.64 35.31
C THR A 7 -34.65 2.75 36.54
N VAL A 8 -34.94 3.37 37.69
CA VAL A 8 -35.24 2.68 38.93
C VAL A 8 -36.71 2.89 39.24
N THR A 9 -37.40 1.82 39.58
CA THR A 9 -38.78 1.85 40.07
C THR A 9 -38.77 1.38 41.52
N ASP A 10 -39.40 2.14 42.41
CA ASP A 10 -39.55 1.73 43.80
C ASP A 10 -40.77 0.82 44.01
N GLU A 11 -40.97 0.39 45.26
CA GLU A 11 -42.08 -0.47 45.68
C GLU A 11 -43.46 0.20 45.61
N ASN A 12 -43.50 1.53 45.43
CA ASN A 12 -44.71 2.33 45.28
C ASN A 12 -44.99 2.70 43.81
N GLU A 13 -44.29 2.08 42.86
CA GLU A 13 -44.36 2.36 41.42
C GLU A 13 -43.84 3.76 41.02
N GLU A 14 -43.16 4.48 41.91
CA GLU A 14 -42.48 5.72 41.55
C GLU A 14 -41.20 5.40 40.76
N THR A 15 -40.95 6.20 39.72
CA THR A 15 -39.78 6.01 38.86
C THR A 15 -38.84 7.20 38.91
N ALA A 16 -37.55 6.90 38.94
CA ALA A 16 -36.49 7.86 38.76
C ALA A 16 -35.55 7.36 37.65
N PHE A 17 -34.94 8.28 36.91
CA PHE A 17 -33.98 7.93 35.87
C PHE A 17 -32.69 8.74 35.98
N ALA A 18 -31.61 8.15 35.50
CA ALA A 18 -30.32 8.79 35.32
C ALA A 18 -29.77 8.43 33.93
N ASP A 19 -29.29 9.44 33.21
CA ASP A 19 -28.69 9.26 31.91
C ASP A 19 -27.16 9.23 32.02
N ILE A 20 -26.55 8.23 31.38
CA ILE A 20 -25.10 8.18 31.14
C ILE A 20 -24.87 8.41 29.65
N GLN A 21 -24.24 9.54 29.34
CA GLN A 21 -23.78 9.85 27.99
C GLN A 21 -22.35 9.34 27.82
N ILE A 22 -22.15 8.35 26.95
CA ILE A 22 -20.83 7.86 26.57
C ILE A 22 -20.45 8.47 25.22
N THR A 23 -19.41 9.29 25.24
CA THR A 23 -18.77 9.83 24.04
C THR A 23 -17.47 9.07 23.82
N ILE A 24 -17.44 8.23 22.78
CA ILE A 24 -16.19 7.67 22.27
C ILE A 24 -15.57 8.78 21.42
N VAL A 25 -14.51 9.41 21.94
CA VAL A 25 -13.62 10.24 21.13
C VAL A 25 -12.48 9.32 20.73
N GLY A 26 -12.39 8.97 19.45
CA GLY A 26 -11.21 8.28 18.93
C GLY A 26 -9.95 9.13 19.16
N PRO A 27 -8.74 8.56 19.08
CA PRO A 27 -7.53 9.37 19.06
C PRO A 27 -7.65 10.42 17.95
N ALA A 28 -7.14 11.63 18.20
CA ALA A 28 -7.05 12.63 17.13
C ALA A 28 -6.22 12.04 15.99
N THR A 29 -6.79 12.03 14.79
CA THR A 29 -6.10 11.57 13.58
C THR A 29 -5.51 12.75 12.83
N THR A 30 -4.42 12.50 12.13
CA THR A 30 -3.80 13.44 11.22
C THR A 30 -4.35 13.20 9.81
N PRO A 31 -4.92 14.21 9.14
CA PRO A 31 -5.38 14.07 7.76
C PRO A 31 -4.24 13.65 6.81
N LEU A 32 -4.60 12.99 5.71
CA LEU A 32 -3.69 12.72 4.61
C LEU A 32 -3.17 14.03 4.00
N ASP A 33 -1.92 14.04 3.56
CA ASP A 33 -1.36 15.13 2.78
C ASP A 33 -1.94 15.10 1.36
N MET A 34 -1.98 13.93 0.71
CA MET A 34 -2.44 13.79 -0.67
C MET A 34 -3.09 12.43 -0.99
N THR A 35 -3.87 12.42 -2.08
CA THR A 35 -4.31 11.22 -2.77
C THR A 35 -4.05 11.42 -4.26
N ILE A 36 -3.20 10.58 -4.84
CA ILE A 36 -2.70 10.72 -6.22
C ILE A 36 -2.76 9.38 -6.94
N SER A 37 -2.68 9.42 -8.26
CA SER A 37 -2.47 8.23 -9.09
C SER A 37 -1.02 8.14 -9.54
N GLY A 38 -0.50 6.93 -9.66
CA GLY A 38 0.85 6.65 -10.15
C GLY A 38 0.87 5.56 -11.21
N ALA A 39 1.96 5.53 -11.98
CA ALA A 39 2.20 4.48 -12.96
C ALA A 39 3.64 3.95 -12.83
N LEU A 40 3.76 2.71 -12.36
CA LEU A 40 5.03 1.98 -12.31
C LEU A 40 5.15 1.16 -13.58
N PHE A 41 6.02 1.57 -14.48
CA PHE A 41 6.33 0.82 -15.68
C PHE A 41 7.26 -0.33 -15.36
N SER A 42 7.10 -1.44 -16.09
CA SER A 42 8.01 -2.58 -16.04
C SER A 42 9.45 -2.11 -16.25
N GLN A 43 10.35 -2.70 -15.48
CA GLN A 43 11.78 -2.48 -15.60
C GLN A 43 12.30 -2.93 -16.98
N ALA A 44 11.69 -3.95 -17.57
CA ALA A 44 12.02 -4.42 -18.92
C ALA A 44 11.52 -3.47 -20.03
N GLY A 45 10.82 -2.39 -19.65
CA GLY A 45 10.35 -1.34 -20.54
C GLY A 45 11.46 -0.44 -21.10
N PRO A 46 11.11 0.70 -21.72
CA PRO A 46 12.10 1.65 -22.23
C PRO A 46 13.10 2.12 -21.17
N ALA A 47 14.30 2.51 -21.60
CA ALA A 47 15.31 3.04 -20.69
C ALA A 47 14.77 4.21 -19.84
N GLY A 48 15.08 4.19 -18.55
CA GLY A 48 14.59 5.18 -17.57
C GLY A 48 13.22 4.83 -16.96
N LYS A 49 12.84 3.55 -16.96
CA LYS A 49 11.63 3.00 -16.31
C LYS A 49 11.98 2.01 -15.19
N GLY A 50 10.96 1.46 -14.54
CA GLY A 50 11.10 0.46 -13.48
C GLY A 50 11.18 1.00 -12.07
N GLY A 51 11.07 2.31 -11.85
CA GLY A 51 10.93 2.93 -10.53
C GLY A 51 9.65 3.78 -10.42
N LEU A 52 9.23 4.08 -9.20
CA LEU A 52 8.15 5.02 -8.91
C LEU A 52 8.50 5.91 -7.73
N ASP A 53 8.43 7.22 -7.95
CA ASP A 53 8.41 8.25 -6.90
C ASP A 53 6.98 8.35 -6.34
N LEU A 54 6.82 7.97 -5.07
CA LEU A 54 5.52 7.94 -4.38
C LEU A 54 5.09 9.32 -3.88
N ASP A 55 6.00 10.29 -3.75
CA ASP A 55 5.65 11.66 -3.41
C ASP A 55 4.89 12.32 -4.56
N GLN A 56 5.25 12.00 -5.80
CA GLN A 56 4.67 12.64 -6.98
C GLN A 56 3.76 11.71 -7.81
N GLY A 57 3.81 10.40 -7.56
CA GLY A 57 3.14 9.41 -8.41
C GLY A 57 3.78 9.32 -9.80
N VAL A 58 5.05 9.69 -9.93
CA VAL A 58 5.74 9.78 -11.22
C VAL A 58 6.66 8.59 -11.41
N GLY A 59 6.47 7.86 -12.52
CA GLY A 59 7.35 6.76 -12.88
C GLY A 59 8.76 7.26 -13.23
N THR A 60 9.76 6.62 -12.63
CA THR A 60 11.19 6.92 -12.75
C THR A 60 11.97 5.69 -13.27
N GLY A 61 13.29 5.80 -13.35
CA GLY A 61 14.16 4.65 -13.57
C GLY A 61 14.34 3.84 -12.27
N SER A 62 14.54 2.53 -12.36
CA SER A 62 14.80 1.71 -11.15
C SER A 62 16.11 2.00 -10.41
N GLY A 63 17.03 2.75 -11.03
CA GLY A 63 18.24 3.26 -10.38
C GLY A 63 18.12 4.72 -9.96
N ASP A 64 16.93 5.33 -10.09
CA ASP A 64 16.69 6.70 -9.67
C ASP A 64 16.65 6.79 -8.13
N GLU A 65 17.33 7.78 -7.56
CA GLU A 65 17.41 7.98 -6.11
C GLU A 65 16.06 8.44 -5.52
N SER A 66 15.15 8.96 -6.35
CA SER A 66 13.81 9.36 -5.92
C SER A 66 12.77 8.23 -5.99
N ALA A 67 13.16 7.01 -6.37
CA ALA A 67 12.24 5.88 -6.40
C ALA A 67 12.13 5.23 -5.01
N GLU A 68 10.92 5.05 -4.48
CA GLU A 68 10.71 4.27 -3.26
C GLU A 68 10.42 2.80 -3.55
N ILE A 69 9.83 2.51 -4.70
CA ILE A 69 9.55 1.15 -5.16
C ILE A 69 10.04 0.93 -6.58
N VAL A 70 10.38 -0.31 -6.89
CA VAL A 70 10.87 -0.73 -8.20
C VAL A 70 10.21 -2.02 -8.67
N ASP A 71 10.10 -2.17 -9.98
CA ASP A 71 9.68 -3.42 -10.62
C ASP A 71 10.83 -4.44 -10.66
N MET A 72 10.49 -5.72 -10.49
CA MET A 72 11.45 -6.82 -10.44
C MET A 72 11.87 -7.34 -11.82
N GLY A 73 11.33 -6.78 -12.89
CA GLY A 73 11.67 -7.12 -14.26
C GLY A 73 11.09 -8.47 -14.70
N ILE A 74 11.85 -9.16 -15.52
CA ILE A 74 11.40 -10.31 -16.29
C ILE A 74 12.08 -11.60 -15.81
N ASP A 75 11.41 -12.74 -15.94
CA ASP A 75 12.01 -14.04 -15.75
C ASP A 75 12.63 -14.55 -17.05
N CYS A 76 13.96 -14.62 -17.07
CA CYS A 76 14.76 -15.11 -18.19
C CYS A 76 15.19 -16.57 -18.04
N SER A 77 14.72 -17.27 -17.00
CA SER A 77 15.09 -18.66 -16.72
C SER A 77 14.47 -19.65 -17.72
N THR A 78 13.46 -19.23 -18.48
CA THR A 78 12.79 -20.04 -19.50
C THR A 78 12.98 -19.49 -20.91
N ALA A 79 12.67 -20.31 -21.94
CA ALA A 79 12.75 -19.89 -23.33
C ALA A 79 11.76 -18.77 -23.69
N THR A 80 10.73 -18.55 -22.87
CA THR A 80 9.79 -17.44 -23.00
C THR A 80 10.00 -16.49 -21.84
N VAL A 81 10.33 -15.25 -22.18
CA VAL A 81 10.52 -14.19 -21.19
C VAL A 81 9.15 -13.71 -20.73
N PHE A 82 8.91 -13.74 -19.42
CA PHE A 82 7.66 -13.25 -18.82
C PHE A 82 7.96 -12.13 -17.84
N TRP A 83 7.09 -11.12 -17.80
CA TRP A 83 7.13 -10.13 -16.73
C TRP A 83 6.78 -10.81 -15.40
N ARG A 84 7.64 -10.65 -14.40
CA ARG A 84 7.44 -11.29 -13.09
C ARG A 84 6.24 -10.74 -12.34
N LYS A 85 5.85 -9.52 -12.67
CA LYS A 85 4.82 -8.75 -11.96
C LYS A 85 5.06 -8.72 -10.45
N GLN A 86 6.28 -8.44 -10.03
CA GLN A 86 6.62 -8.27 -8.62
C GLN A 86 7.23 -6.89 -8.41
N ILE A 87 6.99 -6.31 -7.24
CA ILE A 87 7.59 -5.05 -6.84
C ILE A 87 8.45 -5.25 -5.60
N GLY A 88 9.43 -4.37 -5.38
CA GLY A 88 10.23 -4.36 -4.17
C GLY A 88 10.60 -2.93 -3.76
N SER A 89 11.17 -2.79 -2.57
CA SER A 89 11.58 -1.50 -2.02
C SER A 89 12.93 -1.05 -2.58
N ALA A 90 13.11 0.26 -2.70
CA ALA A 90 14.35 0.89 -3.16
C ALA A 90 14.79 2.04 -2.23
N ASN A 91 16.06 2.45 -2.34
CA ASN A 91 16.61 3.63 -1.68
C ASN A 91 16.36 3.72 -0.15
N GLY A 92 16.34 2.57 0.53
CA GLY A 92 16.13 2.48 1.98
C GLY A 92 14.67 2.56 2.42
N ALA A 93 13.73 2.56 1.47
CA ALA A 93 12.32 2.33 1.74
C ALA A 93 12.11 0.92 2.31
N LYS A 94 10.97 0.74 2.98
CA LYS A 94 10.48 -0.56 3.41
C LYS A 94 9.10 -0.80 2.83
N LEU A 95 8.88 -1.98 2.28
CA LEU A 95 7.60 -2.37 1.69
C LEU A 95 7.00 -3.55 2.46
N VAL A 96 5.69 -3.50 2.67
CA VAL A 96 4.91 -4.61 3.20
C VAL A 96 3.63 -4.81 2.39
N THR A 97 3.22 -6.06 2.24
CA THR A 97 1.90 -6.41 1.73
C THR A 97 0.88 -6.28 2.85
N VAL A 98 -0.22 -5.57 2.59
CA VAL A 98 -1.31 -5.39 3.55
C VAL A 98 -2.38 -6.42 3.25
N ASP A 99 -2.69 -7.27 4.23
CA ASP A 99 -3.81 -8.21 4.15
C ASP A 99 -5.08 -7.54 4.72
N PRO A 100 -6.05 -7.13 3.86
CA PRO A 100 -7.25 -6.45 4.31
C PRO A 100 -8.12 -7.31 5.23
N THR A 101 -7.96 -8.63 5.20
CA THR A 101 -8.76 -9.55 6.02
C THR A 101 -8.33 -9.59 7.48
N GLN A 102 -7.11 -9.13 7.78
CA GLN A 102 -6.58 -9.07 9.15
C GLN A 102 -6.97 -7.79 9.89
N LEU A 103 -7.43 -6.76 9.16
CA LEU A 103 -7.80 -5.47 9.71
C LEU A 103 -9.31 -5.29 9.63
N GLU A 104 -9.98 -5.16 10.78
CA GLU A 104 -11.43 -4.98 10.83
C GLU A 104 -11.87 -3.74 10.04
N ASN A 105 -12.80 -3.94 9.10
CA ASN A 105 -13.38 -2.88 8.23
C ASN A 105 -12.35 -2.10 7.39
N PHE A 106 -11.16 -2.65 7.18
CA PHE A 106 -10.15 -2.02 6.35
C PHE A 106 -10.49 -2.14 4.87
N SER A 107 -10.41 -1.01 4.18
CA SER A 107 -10.31 -0.95 2.73
C SER A 107 -9.46 0.26 2.37
N PHE A 108 -8.78 0.20 1.23
CA PHE A 108 -8.01 1.34 0.74
C PHE A 108 -8.86 2.62 0.73
N ASP A 109 -10.12 2.53 0.28
CA ASP A 109 -11.02 3.68 0.15
C ASP A 109 -11.37 4.31 1.50
N ASN A 110 -11.51 3.51 2.57
CA ASN A 110 -11.85 3.97 3.92
C ASN A 110 -10.67 4.58 4.69
N VAL A 111 -9.44 4.49 4.19
CA VAL A 111 -8.26 5.08 4.85
C VAL A 111 -8.20 6.58 4.56
N ASP A 112 -8.36 7.40 5.60
CA ASP A 112 -8.41 8.86 5.52
C ASP A 112 -7.45 9.58 6.50
N SER A 113 -6.56 8.83 7.15
CA SER A 113 -5.60 9.36 8.14
C SER A 113 -4.24 8.70 8.06
N LYS A 114 -3.21 9.44 8.48
CA LYS A 114 -1.82 8.94 8.50
C LYS A 114 -1.63 7.79 9.49
N GLU A 115 -2.33 7.83 10.62
CA GLU A 115 -2.28 6.77 11.63
C GLU A 115 -2.87 5.47 11.09
N ALA A 116 -3.91 5.53 10.23
CA ALA A 116 -4.46 4.34 9.58
C ALA A 116 -3.48 3.72 8.57
N ILE A 117 -2.70 4.54 7.84
CA ILE A 117 -1.63 4.03 6.96
C ILE A 117 -0.51 3.40 7.79
N ALA A 118 -0.07 4.07 8.86
CA ALA A 118 0.97 3.53 9.74
C ALA A 118 0.53 2.19 10.36
N ALA A 119 -0.73 2.08 10.80
CA ALA A 119 -1.28 0.83 11.31
C ALA A 119 -1.32 -0.28 10.25
N ALA A 120 -1.67 0.05 9.00
CA ALA A 120 -1.61 -0.90 7.90
C ALA A 120 -0.18 -1.39 7.66
N PHE A 121 0.81 -0.49 7.70
CA PHE A 121 2.23 -0.85 7.61
C PHE A 121 2.67 -1.77 8.76
N ASP A 122 2.34 -1.43 10.00
CA ASP A 122 2.74 -2.21 11.18
C ASP A 122 2.12 -3.61 11.22
N SER A 123 0.95 -3.78 10.62
CA SER A 123 0.27 -5.07 10.48
C SER A 123 0.69 -5.86 9.23
N GLY A 124 1.38 -5.22 8.30
CA GLY A 124 1.71 -5.80 7.00
C GLY A 124 2.75 -6.91 7.08
N VAL A 125 2.80 -7.73 6.03
CA VAL A 125 3.77 -8.81 5.88
C VAL A 125 4.89 -8.34 4.97
N GLN A 126 6.12 -8.35 5.49
CA GLN A 126 7.32 -8.01 4.73
C GLN A 126 7.67 -9.15 3.76
N GLY A 127 8.04 -8.76 2.53
CA GLY A 127 8.57 -9.67 1.51
C GLY A 127 9.99 -10.17 1.82
N SER A 128 10.51 -11.02 0.94
CA SER A 128 11.91 -11.47 1.01
C SER A 128 12.79 -10.71 0.02
N ASP A 129 14.08 -10.62 0.28
CA ASP A 129 15.03 -10.05 -0.68
C ASP A 129 15.16 -10.98 -1.90
N ALA A 130 15.21 -10.40 -3.09
CA ALA A 130 15.43 -11.14 -4.32
C ALA A 130 16.31 -10.37 -5.32
N THR A 131 16.85 -11.09 -6.29
CA THR A 131 17.61 -10.48 -7.39
C THR A 131 16.65 -10.10 -8.52
N ARG A 132 16.70 -8.82 -8.90
CA ARG A 132 16.05 -8.33 -10.11
C ARG A 132 16.66 -9.00 -11.34
N ASP A 133 15.86 -9.28 -12.36
CA ASP A 133 16.36 -9.92 -13.58
C ASP A 133 15.85 -9.22 -14.84
N GLU A 134 16.77 -9.06 -15.79
CA GLU A 134 16.61 -8.38 -17.08
C GLU A 134 17.42 -9.09 -18.17
N CYS A 135 17.71 -10.38 -17.99
CA CYS A 135 18.54 -11.22 -18.85
C CYS A 135 20.00 -10.74 -19.03
N SER A 136 20.36 -9.59 -18.45
CA SER A 136 21.66 -8.92 -18.54
C SER A 136 22.29 -8.72 -17.16
N GLY A 137 21.67 -9.26 -16.12
CA GLY A 137 22.04 -9.10 -14.72
C GLY A 137 21.26 -7.96 -14.05
N GLY A 138 21.02 -8.09 -12.74
CA GLY A 138 20.30 -7.09 -11.95
C GLY A 138 20.84 -6.97 -10.53
N GLY A 139 20.34 -5.96 -9.81
CA GLY A 139 20.66 -5.71 -8.41
C GLY A 139 19.85 -6.57 -7.46
N THR A 140 20.29 -6.64 -6.21
CA THR A 140 19.44 -7.13 -5.10
C THR A 140 18.43 -6.05 -4.75
N VAL A 141 17.17 -6.44 -4.65
CA VAL A 141 16.04 -5.61 -4.23
C VAL A 141 15.47 -6.21 -2.95
N THR A 142 15.09 -5.36 -2.02
CA THR A 142 14.56 -5.76 -0.70
C THR A 142 13.04 -5.81 -0.73
N ASP A 143 12.45 -6.52 0.24
CA ASP A 143 11.00 -6.56 0.47
C ASP A 143 10.18 -6.92 -0.77
N VAL A 144 10.62 -7.93 -1.52
CA VAL A 144 9.99 -8.29 -2.79
C VAL A 144 8.66 -8.98 -2.53
N THR A 145 7.61 -8.51 -3.20
CA THR A 145 6.26 -9.06 -3.11
C THR A 145 6.16 -10.43 -3.79
N ASP A 146 5.11 -11.16 -3.48
CA ASP A 146 4.60 -12.18 -4.39
C ASP A 146 4.12 -11.54 -5.71
N GLU A 147 3.65 -12.36 -6.66
CA GLU A 147 3.07 -11.87 -7.90
C GLU A 147 1.89 -10.95 -7.59
N VAL A 148 1.96 -9.73 -8.12
CA VAL A 148 1.01 -8.64 -7.88
C VAL A 148 -0.25 -8.83 -8.71
N GLU A 149 -1.39 -8.68 -8.06
CA GLU A 149 -2.74 -8.73 -8.65
C GLU A 149 -3.47 -7.38 -8.53
N VAL A 150 -4.49 -7.20 -9.37
CA VAL A 150 -5.37 -6.01 -9.27
C VAL A 150 -6.16 -6.08 -7.97
N GLY A 151 -6.14 -4.99 -7.21
CA GLY A 151 -6.76 -4.89 -5.89
C GLY A 151 -5.79 -5.09 -4.73
N ASP A 152 -4.56 -5.55 -5.00
CA ASP A 152 -3.53 -5.67 -3.96
C ASP A 152 -3.23 -4.31 -3.33
N VAL A 153 -2.97 -4.36 -2.02
CA VAL A 153 -2.66 -3.19 -1.20
C VAL A 153 -1.30 -3.37 -0.57
N PHE A 154 -0.47 -2.33 -0.69
CA PHE A 154 0.86 -2.27 -0.10
C PHE A 154 0.97 -1.05 0.79
N ALA A 155 1.79 -1.15 1.84
CA ALA A 155 2.21 -0.02 2.63
C ALA A 155 3.72 0.15 2.52
N VAL A 156 4.18 1.39 2.37
CA VAL A 156 5.59 1.72 2.21
C VAL A 156 5.99 2.74 3.27
N PHE A 157 7.13 2.54 3.91
CA PHE A 157 7.76 3.55 4.76
C PHE A 157 9.06 4.02 4.12
N ALA A 158 9.14 5.29 3.77
CA ALA A 158 10.32 5.91 3.17
C ALA A 158 10.41 7.38 3.60
N ASN A 159 11.64 7.90 3.75
CA ASN A 159 11.86 9.32 4.04
C ASN A 159 11.03 9.88 5.21
N ASN A 160 10.80 9.04 6.23
CA ASN A 160 9.99 9.36 7.41
C ASN A 160 8.50 9.63 7.11
N LYS A 161 7.98 9.03 6.04
CA LYS A 161 6.59 9.08 5.60
C LYS A 161 6.05 7.68 5.32
N TYR A 162 4.77 7.47 5.60
CA TYR A 162 4.04 6.25 5.23
C TYR A 162 3.18 6.51 4.01
N TYR A 163 3.18 5.55 3.08
CA TYR A 163 2.38 5.55 1.87
C TYR A 163 1.49 4.31 1.88
N LEU A 164 0.25 4.45 1.45
CA LEU A 164 -0.63 3.34 1.12
C LEU A 164 -0.82 3.31 -0.39
N ILE A 165 -0.66 2.14 -0.99
CA ILE A 165 -0.75 1.93 -2.43
C ILE A 165 -1.81 0.86 -2.69
N ARG A 166 -2.68 1.08 -3.68
CA ARG A 166 -3.53 0.04 -4.26
C ARG A 166 -3.22 -0.11 -5.74
N VAL A 167 -3.15 -1.35 -6.21
CA VAL A 167 -3.07 -1.66 -7.64
C VAL A 167 -4.47 -1.55 -8.25
N ASP A 168 -4.67 -0.58 -9.13
CA ASP A 168 -5.95 -0.36 -9.79
C ASP A 168 -6.06 -1.13 -11.11
N ASN A 169 -4.94 -1.30 -11.81
CA ASN A 169 -4.88 -1.99 -13.09
C ASN A 169 -3.46 -2.52 -13.36
N ILE A 170 -3.39 -3.65 -14.07
CA ILE A 170 -2.15 -4.23 -14.58
C ILE A 170 -2.29 -4.34 -16.08
N GLN A 171 -1.46 -3.59 -16.79
CA GLN A 171 -1.36 -3.68 -18.24
C GLN A 171 -0.18 -4.57 -18.60
N ASP A 172 -0.47 -5.79 -19.02
CA ASP A 172 0.48 -6.77 -19.55
C ASP A 172 0.21 -6.92 -21.06
N LEU A 173 1.12 -6.40 -21.88
CA LEU A 173 1.04 -6.37 -23.32
C LEU A 173 2.15 -7.23 -23.92
N PRO A 174 1.87 -8.50 -24.24
CA PRO A 174 2.86 -9.39 -24.84
C PRO A 174 3.52 -8.78 -26.08
N GLY A 175 4.84 -8.62 -26.03
CA GLY A 175 5.65 -8.09 -27.14
C GLY A 175 5.66 -6.56 -27.26
N ASN A 176 5.12 -5.83 -26.28
CA ASN A 176 5.33 -4.39 -26.12
C ASN A 176 6.13 -4.12 -24.84
N ALA A 177 6.87 -3.02 -24.80
CA ALA A 177 7.66 -2.58 -23.65
C ALA A 177 6.87 -1.68 -22.67
N ASP A 178 5.57 -1.50 -22.91
CA ASP A 178 4.70 -0.58 -22.16
C ASP A 178 3.97 -1.25 -20.98
N ASP A 179 4.45 -2.42 -20.55
CA ASP A 179 3.90 -3.12 -19.39
C ASP A 179 4.00 -2.21 -18.16
N LYS A 180 2.91 -2.10 -17.39
CA LYS A 180 2.85 -1.19 -16.24
C LYS A 180 1.75 -1.54 -15.26
N TYR A 181 1.96 -1.10 -14.02
CA TYR A 181 0.92 -0.96 -13.01
C TYR A 181 0.34 0.45 -13.07
N GLU A 182 -0.97 0.55 -12.91
CA GLU A 182 -1.63 1.81 -12.55
C GLU A 182 -2.12 1.69 -11.11
N MET A 183 -1.78 2.69 -10.29
CA MET A 183 -1.92 2.61 -8.84
C MET A 183 -2.55 3.87 -8.27
N SER A 184 -3.26 3.70 -7.15
CA SER A 184 -3.72 4.79 -6.29
C SER A 184 -2.82 4.87 -5.07
N ILE A 185 -2.41 6.08 -4.68
CA ILE A 185 -1.46 6.34 -3.60
C ILE A 185 -2.08 7.34 -2.62
N LYS A 186 -1.95 7.07 -1.32
CA LYS A 186 -2.33 7.94 -0.20
C LYS A 186 -1.16 8.12 0.75
N TYR A 187 -0.96 9.33 1.29
CA TYR A 187 0.01 9.64 2.34
C TYR A 187 -0.32 10.96 3.03
#